data_AF-M5RGK3-F1
#
_entry.id   AF-M5RGK3-F1
#
_cell.length_a   1.000
_cell.length_b   1.000
_cell.length_c   1.000
_cell.angle_alpha   90.00
_cell.angle_beta   90.00
_cell.angle_gamma   90.00
#
_symmetry.space_group_name_H-M   'P 1'
#
loop_
_entity.id
_entity.type
_entity.pdbx_description
1 polymer ?
#
loop_
_entity_poly.entity_id
_entity_poly.type
_entity_poly.pdbx_seq_one_letter_code
_entity_poly.pdbx_strand_id
1 'polypeptide(L)'
;MGSAEFPGGWKFEFRELEAKTRKMHQEIEATRRRIDNLIITSISPRTLGNLKKIASHDFKPYFIGTGLSRELSYLESIGYINFRCKGIDDIPKNGHEPRELNLAEFVEITPFGEEYLALRDVVVKRNADGGS
;
A
#
# COMPACT_ATOMS: atom_id res chain seq x y z
N MET A 1 -39.04 -1.77 -35.55
CA MET A 1 -38.10 -2.24 -34.51
C MET A 1 -38.85 -3.27 -33.67
N GLY A 2 -38.61 -4.56 -33.90
CA GLY A 2 -39.33 -5.62 -33.22
C GLY A 2 -38.70 -5.91 -31.86
N SER A 3 -39.43 -5.67 -30.77
CA SER A 3 -39.09 -6.23 -29.46
C SER A 3 -39.26 -7.73 -29.53
N ALA A 4 -38.16 -8.48 -29.52
CA ALA A 4 -38.19 -9.92 -29.40
C ALA A 4 -38.70 -10.27 -27.99
N GLU A 5 -39.94 -10.76 -27.89
CA GLU A 5 -40.46 -11.30 -26.64
C GLU A 5 -39.84 -12.67 -26.40
N PHE A 6 -38.85 -12.69 -25.49
CA PHE A 6 -38.20 -13.93 -25.07
C PHE A 6 -39.19 -14.87 -24.38
N PRO A 7 -39.11 -16.19 -24.62
CA PRO A 7 -39.93 -17.20 -23.94
C PRO A 7 -39.85 -17.06 -22.42
N GLY A 8 -40.96 -17.30 -21.71
CA GLY A 8 -41.04 -17.10 -20.25
C GLY A 8 -39.94 -17.80 -19.43
N GLY A 9 -39.45 -18.97 -19.87
CA GLY A 9 -38.33 -19.67 -19.24
C GLY A 9 -36.98 -18.94 -19.37
N TRP A 10 -36.74 -18.25 -20.48
CA TRP A 10 -35.51 -17.50 -20.73
C TRP A 10 -35.44 -16.24 -19.88
N LYS A 11 -36.57 -15.59 -19.62
CA LYS A 11 -36.64 -14.44 -18.69
C LYS A 11 -36.25 -14.85 -17.26
N PHE A 12 -36.57 -16.08 -16.84
CA PHE A 12 -36.20 -16.58 -15.52
C PHE A 12 -34.70 -16.90 -15.43
N GLU A 13 -34.15 -17.60 -16.42
CA GLU A 13 -32.72 -17.90 -16.50
C GLU A 13 -31.87 -16.63 -16.55
N PHE A 14 -32.30 -15.61 -17.31
CA PHE A 14 -31.58 -14.33 -17.40
C PHE A 14 -31.59 -13.57 -16.07
N ARG A 15 -32.72 -13.56 -15.35
CA ARG A 15 -32.81 -12.95 -14.02
C ARG A 15 -31.92 -13.65 -12.99
N GLU A 16 -31.87 -14.98 -13.04
CA GLU A 16 -31.01 -15.77 -12.16
C GLU A 16 -29.52 -15.55 -12.47
N LEU A 17 -29.18 -15.44 -13.76
CA LEU A 17 -27.82 -15.13 -14.21
C LEU A 17 -27.41 -13.72 -13.76
N GLU A 18 -28.25 -12.70 -13.93
CA GLU A 18 -27.97 -11.35 -13.42
C GLU A 18 -27.81 -11.32 -11.90
N ALA A 19 -28.64 -12.06 -11.16
CA ALA A 19 -28.53 -12.16 -9.71
C ALA A 19 -27.20 -12.82 -9.29
N LYS A 20 -26.79 -13.89 -9.99
CA LYS A 20 -25.48 -14.52 -9.80
C LYS A 20 -24.33 -13.57 -10.12
N THR A 21 -24.40 -12.84 -11.23
CA THR A 21 -23.37 -11.86 -11.61
C THR A 21 -23.26 -10.73 -10.60
N ARG A 22 -24.39 -10.17 -10.12
CA ARG A 22 -24.41 -9.15 -9.06
C ARG A 22 -23.80 -9.66 -7.75
N LYS A 23 -24.16 -10.89 -7.35
CA LYS A 23 -23.60 -11.53 -6.15
C LYS A 23 -22.09 -11.72 -6.26
N MET A 24 -21.60 -12.22 -7.41
CA MET A 24 -20.16 -12.36 -7.65
C MET A 24 -19.44 -11.02 -7.59
N HIS A 25 -19.98 -9.96 -8.19
CA HIS A 25 -19.40 -8.62 -8.09
C HIS A 25 -19.34 -8.12 -6.63
N GLN A 26 -20.38 -8.36 -5.85
CA GLN A 26 -20.39 -7.99 -4.43
C GLN A 26 -19.34 -8.77 -3.62
N GLU A 27 -19.17 -10.07 -3.89
CA GLU A 27 -18.15 -10.91 -3.24
C GLU A 27 -16.73 -10.49 -3.64
N ILE A 28 -16.51 -10.12 -4.91
CA ILE A 28 -15.24 -9.56 -5.40
C ILE A 28 -14.93 -8.26 -4.65
N GLU A 29 -15.89 -7.34 -4.58
CA GLU A 29 -15.71 -6.06 -3.87
C GLU A 29 -15.51 -6.21 -2.36
N ALA A 30 -16.17 -7.18 -1.73
CA ALA A 30 -15.97 -7.50 -0.32
C ALA A 30 -14.57 -8.08 -0.07
N THR A 31 -14.11 -8.97 -0.97
CA THR A 31 -12.78 -9.58 -0.89
C THR A 31 -11.68 -8.56 -1.12
N ARG A 32 -11.86 -7.67 -2.11
CA ARG A 32 -10.95 -6.54 -2.37
C ARG A 32 -10.78 -5.67 -1.12
N ARG A 33 -11.89 -5.29 -0.47
CA ARG A 33 -11.85 -4.51 0.79
C ARG A 33 -11.09 -5.22 1.92
N ARG A 34 -11.23 -6.55 2.04
CA ARG A 34 -10.48 -7.33 3.03
C ARG A 34 -8.99 -7.33 2.72
N ILE A 35 -8.62 -7.50 1.46
CA ILE A 35 -7.22 -7.46 1.00
C ILE A 35 -6.62 -6.08 1.29
N ASP A 36 -7.32 -5.00 0.93
CA ASP A 36 -6.87 -3.63 1.20
C ASP A 36 -6.64 -3.40 2.70
N ASN A 37 -7.59 -3.82 3.55
CA ASN A 37 -7.46 -3.70 5.01
C ASN A 37 -6.27 -4.50 5.56
N LEU A 38 -6.01 -5.71 5.04
CA LEU A 38 -4.88 -6.53 5.45
C LEU A 38 -3.54 -5.91 5.03
N ILE A 39 -3.44 -5.40 3.80
CA ILE A 39 -2.24 -4.73 3.27
C ILE A 39 -1.95 -3.42 4.03
N ILE A 40 -2.99 -2.70 4.45
CA ILE A 40 -2.83 -1.46 5.19
C ILE A 40 -2.41 -1.71 6.64
N THR A 41 -2.87 -2.81 7.24
CA THR A 41 -2.55 -3.15 8.63
C THR A 41 -1.28 -3.98 8.79
N SER A 42 -0.75 -4.56 7.70
CA SER A 42 0.46 -5.40 7.74
C SER A 42 1.74 -4.62 8.07
N ILE A 43 1.80 -3.33 7.73
CA ILE A 43 2.97 -2.48 8.01
C ILE A 43 2.79 -1.76 9.33
N SER A 44 3.74 -1.99 10.25
CA SER A 44 3.76 -1.37 11.57
C SER A 44 3.72 0.17 11.48
N PRO A 45 3.13 0.88 12.47
CA PRO A 45 3.11 2.34 12.48
C PRO A 45 4.51 2.96 12.39
N ARG A 46 5.52 2.31 13.00
CA ARG A 46 6.91 2.76 12.95
C ARG A 46 7.48 2.67 11.53
N THR A 47 7.31 1.53 10.88
CA THR A 47 7.77 1.31 9.50
C THR A 47 7.08 2.24 8.53
N LEU A 48 5.78 2.50 8.71
CA LEU A 48 5.05 3.51 7.95
C LEU A 48 5.65 4.91 8.15
N GLY A 49 5.94 5.29 9.39
CA GLY A 49 6.58 6.56 9.70
C GLY A 49 7.92 6.72 8.97
N ASN A 50 8.72 5.66 8.92
CA ASN A 50 9.98 5.65 8.18
C ASN A 50 9.75 5.76 6.66
N LEU A 51 8.79 5.03 6.10
CA LEU A 51 8.44 5.15 4.67
C LEU A 51 7.98 6.57 4.32
N LYS A 52 7.17 7.22 5.17
CA LYS A 52 6.74 8.62 4.98
C LYS A 52 7.91 9.60 5.03
N LYS A 53 8.91 9.38 5.90
CA LYS A 53 10.13 10.20 5.95
C LYS A 53 11.02 10.02 4.71
N ILE A 54 11.09 8.80 4.17
CA ILE A 54 11.79 8.53 2.91
C ILE A 54 11.09 9.29 1.78
N ALA A 55 9.76 9.22 1.72
CA ALA A 55 8.94 9.93 0.73
C ALA A 55 9.06 11.46 0.83
N SER A 56 9.24 12.02 2.04
CA SER A 56 9.43 13.46 2.20
C SER A 56 10.82 13.97 1.81
N HIS A 57 11.73 13.06 1.42
CA HIS A 57 13.14 13.35 1.15
C HIS A 57 13.89 14.03 2.31
N ASP A 58 13.32 14.00 3.52
CA ASP A 58 13.87 14.61 4.72
C ASP A 58 13.88 13.60 5.86
N PHE A 59 14.90 12.74 5.84
CA PHE A 59 15.11 11.70 6.82
C PHE A 59 16.39 12.02 7.60
N LYS A 60 16.31 13.11 8.37
CA LYS A 60 17.32 13.52 9.33
C LYS A 60 16.72 13.80 10.71
N PRO A 61 17.48 13.55 11.78
CA PRO A 61 18.66 12.69 11.80
C PRO A 61 18.25 11.19 11.78
N TYR A 62 19.20 10.30 11.51
CA TYR A 62 18.95 8.86 11.50
C TYR A 62 20.06 8.06 12.20
N PHE A 63 19.69 6.88 12.71
CA PHE A 63 20.59 5.88 13.25
C PHE A 63 20.18 4.49 12.76
N ILE A 64 21.07 3.82 12.02
CA ILE A 64 20.88 2.46 11.51
C ILE A 64 21.30 1.47 12.61
N GLY A 65 20.37 1.27 13.55
CA GLY A 65 20.36 0.12 14.44
C GLY A 65 19.68 -1.09 13.79
N THR A 66 19.59 -2.19 14.55
CA THR A 66 18.93 -3.43 14.12
C THR A 66 17.46 -3.22 13.70
N GLY A 67 16.75 -2.31 14.38
CA GLY A 67 15.37 -1.97 14.07
C GLY A 67 15.21 -1.32 12.69
N LEU A 68 15.85 -0.15 12.48
CA LEU A 68 15.77 0.56 11.21
C LEU A 68 16.34 -0.30 10.06
N SER A 69 17.42 -1.04 10.31
CA SER A 69 18.00 -1.94 9.32
C SER A 69 16.97 -2.97 8.82
N ARG A 70 16.31 -3.67 9.74
CA ARG A 70 15.27 -4.65 9.39
C ARG A 70 14.09 -4.02 8.66
N GLU A 71 13.69 -2.82 9.07
CA GLU A 71 12.58 -2.10 8.42
C GLU A 71 12.91 -1.68 6.99
N LEU A 72 14.12 -1.18 6.74
CA LEU A 72 14.57 -0.83 5.39
C LEU A 72 14.69 -2.07 4.50
N SER A 73 15.31 -3.15 4.98
CA SER A 73 15.37 -4.41 4.22
C SER A 73 13.97 -4.97 3.93
N TYR A 74 13.04 -4.86 4.88
CA TYR A 74 11.66 -5.27 4.64
C TYR A 74 10.99 -4.41 3.55
N LEU A 75 11.09 -3.09 3.64
CA LEU A 75 10.52 -2.16 2.66
C LEU A 75 11.11 -2.38 1.25
N GLU A 76 12.40 -2.66 1.16
CA GLU A 76 13.07 -2.98 -0.12
C GLU A 76 12.58 -4.33 -0.66
N SER A 77 12.47 -5.36 0.19
CA SER A 77 12.01 -6.69 -0.23
C SER A 77 10.57 -6.71 -0.79
N ILE A 78 9.71 -5.79 -0.36
CA ILE A 78 8.35 -5.62 -0.88
C ILE A 78 8.26 -4.59 -2.01
N GLY A 79 9.40 -4.02 -2.43
CA GLY A 79 9.51 -3.10 -3.56
C GLY A 79 9.03 -1.67 -3.29
N TYR A 80 8.90 -1.25 -2.03
CA TYR A 80 8.42 0.09 -1.68
C TYR A 80 9.54 1.14 -1.70
N ILE A 81 10.78 0.71 -1.53
CA ILE A 81 11.97 1.55 -1.60
C ILE A 81 13.05 0.87 -2.44
N ASN A 82 14.00 1.67 -2.92
CA ASN A 82 15.24 1.19 -3.52
C ASN A 82 16.44 1.77 -2.78
N PHE A 83 17.53 1.00 -2.71
CA PHE A 83 18.83 1.50 -2.29
C PHE A 83 19.55 2.15 -3.47
N ARG A 84 20.08 3.35 -3.27
CA ARG A 84 20.97 4.05 -4.22
C ARG A 84 22.43 3.55 -4.13
N CYS A 85 22.73 2.76 -3.10
CA CYS A 85 24.00 2.07 -2.87
C CYS A 85 23.84 0.56 -3.10
N LYS A 86 24.90 -0.25 -2.92
CA LYS A 86 24.79 -1.70 -3.21
C LYS A 86 23.91 -2.45 -2.22
N GLY A 87 23.64 -1.85 -1.07
CA GLY A 87 22.75 -2.40 -0.06
C GLY A 87 22.88 -1.67 1.27
N ILE A 88 22.16 -2.17 2.27
CA ILE A 88 22.04 -1.52 3.58
C ILE A 88 23.36 -1.36 4.33
N ASP A 89 24.31 -2.26 4.10
CA ASP A 89 25.62 -2.26 4.75
C ASP A 89 26.52 -1.11 4.27
N ASP A 90 26.23 -0.54 3.09
CA ASP A 90 26.96 0.62 2.55
C ASP A 90 26.45 1.95 3.12
N ILE A 91 25.33 1.93 3.85
CA ILE A 91 24.75 3.15 4.42
C ILE A 91 25.47 3.50 5.73
N PRO A 92 25.95 4.75 5.89
CA PRO A 92 26.55 5.19 7.15
C PRO A 92 25.61 4.98 8.33
N LYS A 93 26.11 4.41 9.44
CA LYS A 93 25.26 4.01 10.58
C LYS A 93 24.56 5.18 11.28
N ASN A 94 25.05 6.39 11.11
CA ASN A 94 24.60 7.57 11.80
C ASN A 94 24.73 8.78 10.88
N GLY A 95 23.66 9.58 10.80
CA GLY A 95 23.64 10.82 10.03
C GLY A 95 23.93 12.07 10.86
N HIS A 96 24.50 11.93 12.06
CA HIS A 96 24.62 13.05 13.00
C HIS A 96 25.89 13.89 12.84
N GLU A 97 27.06 13.33 12.50
CA GLU A 97 28.31 14.10 12.39
C GLU A 97 29.35 13.37 11.51
N PRO A 98 30.30 14.07 10.84
CA PRO A 98 30.49 15.53 10.76
C PRO A 98 29.72 16.21 9.61
N ARG A 99 28.99 15.43 8.80
CA ARG A 99 27.99 15.93 7.86
C ARG A 99 26.64 15.41 8.31
N GLU A 100 25.64 16.28 8.39
CA GLU A 100 24.26 15.86 8.58
C GLU A 100 23.81 15.10 7.33
N LEU A 101 24.08 13.80 7.27
CA LEU A 101 23.72 12.96 6.14
C LEU A 101 22.23 12.69 6.15
N ASN A 102 21.60 12.72 4.97
CA ASN A 102 20.20 12.33 4.83
C ASN A 102 20.13 10.85 4.49
N LEU A 103 19.26 10.09 5.17
CA LEU A 103 19.01 8.72 4.71
C LEU A 103 18.41 8.70 3.29
N ALA A 104 17.71 9.77 2.90
CA ALA A 104 17.18 9.94 1.54
C ALA A 104 18.27 10.06 0.45
N GLU A 105 19.53 10.31 0.81
CA GLU A 105 20.66 10.25 -0.14
C GLU A 105 21.05 8.80 -0.50
N PHE A 106 20.65 7.83 0.31
CA PHE A 106 20.98 6.42 0.14
C PHE A 106 19.77 5.55 -0.20
N VAL A 107 18.56 6.06 0.09
CA VAL A 107 17.30 5.35 -0.06
C VAL A 107 16.31 6.24 -0.79
N GLU A 108 15.60 5.69 -1.76
CA GLU A 108 14.51 6.38 -2.44
C GLU A 108 13.22 5.58 -2.38
N ILE A 109 12.09 6.27 -2.39
CA ILE A 109 10.78 5.63 -2.53
C ILE A 109 10.55 5.24 -3.99
N THR A 110 9.90 4.10 -4.22
CA THR A 110 9.49 3.68 -5.57
C THR A 110 8.09 4.22 -5.91
N PRO A 111 7.68 4.24 -7.19
CA PRO A 111 6.30 4.57 -7.55
C PRO A 111 5.27 3.71 -6.82
N PHE A 112 5.60 2.43 -6.59
CA PHE A 112 4.73 1.51 -5.86
C PHE A 112 4.62 1.86 -4.37
N GLY A 113 5.71 2.32 -3.74
CA GLY A 113 5.69 2.85 -2.38
C GLY A 113 4.83 4.10 -2.25
N GLU A 114 4.85 5.00 -3.24
CA GLU A 114 4.00 6.20 -3.26
C GLU A 114 2.51 5.85 -3.40
N GLU A 115 2.17 4.94 -4.32
CA GLU A 115 0.81 4.43 -4.49
C GLU A 115 0.28 3.82 -3.18
N TYR A 116 1.12 3.05 -2.48
CA TYR A 116 0.76 2.50 -1.17
C TYR A 116 0.44 3.59 -0.15
N LEU A 117 1.28 4.65 -0.05
CA LEU A 117 1.04 5.75 0.87
C LEU A 117 -0.27 6.48 0.55
N ALA A 118 -0.55 6.73 -0.73
CA ALA A 118 -1.79 7.36 -1.18
C ALA A 118 -3.02 6.52 -0.83
N LEU A 119 -2.98 5.20 -1.12
CA LEU A 119 -4.07 4.27 -0.79
C LEU A 119 -4.31 4.20 0.72
N ARG A 120 -3.25 4.16 1.52
CA ARG A 120 -3.35 4.09 2.98
C ARG A 120 -4.03 5.32 3.56
N ASP A 121 -3.69 6.52 3.08
CA ASP A 121 -4.31 7.76 3.55
C ASP A 121 -5.81 7.81 3.18
N VAL A 122 -6.21 7.27 2.03
CA VAL A 122 -7.64 7.16 1.63
C VAL A 122 -8.42 6.23 2.56
N VAL A 123 -7.87 5.05 2.87
CA VAL A 123 -8.56 4.06 3.72
C VAL A 123 -8.61 4.50 5.17
N VAL A 124 -7.53 5.12 5.69
CA VAL A 124 -7.55 5.70 7.05
C VAL A 124 -8.65 6.76 7.16
N LYS A 125 -8.78 7.65 6.17
CA LYS A 125 -9.87 8.64 6.12
C LYS A 125 -11.25 7.98 6.08
N ARG A 126 -11.47 7.00 5.19
CA ARG A 126 -12.74 6.26 5.10
C ARG A 126 -13.13 5.56 6.40
N ASN A 127 -12.17 4.97 7.10
CA ASN A 127 -12.41 4.30 8.37
C ASN A 127 -12.70 5.29 9.51
N ALA A 128 -12.17 6.51 9.44
CA ALA A 128 -12.50 7.59 10.37
C ALA A 128 -13.92 8.15 10.12
N ASP A 129 -14.31 8.31 8.85
CA ASP A 129 -15.61 8.89 8.47
C ASP A 129 -16.78 7.88 8.60
N GLY A 130 -16.51 6.58 8.52
CA GLY A 130 -17.52 5.51 8.65
C GLY A 130 -17.82 5.05 10.08
N GLY A 131 -17.29 5.75 11.09
CA GLY A 131 -17.41 5.42 12.52
C GLY A 131 -18.32 6.35 13.33
N SER A 132 -19.31 7.00 12.70
CA SER A 132 -20.36 7.79 13.37
C SER A 132 -21.71 7.09 13.34
#